data_AF-A0AAJ1UEH5-F1
#
_entry.id   AF-A0AAJ1UEH5-F1
#
_cell.length_a   1.000
_cell.length_b   1.000
_cell.length_c   1.000
_cell.angle_alpha   90.00
_cell.angle_beta   90.00
_cell.angle_gamma   90.00
#
_symmetry.space_group_name_H-M   'P 1'
#
loop_
_entity.id
_entity.type
_entity.pdbx_description
1 polymer ?
#
loop_
_entity_poly.entity_id
_entity_poly.type
_entity_poly.pdbx_seq_one_letter_code
_entity_poly.pdbx_strand_id
1 'polypeptide(L)'
;MAFVSFGEVKPLQGVMLRLAGYGPVEVDAGRDLVLAQDDGDYATNVATGAAQLRKLTRLDHGVSLADWHAALLTTPEFAWGYRSRPGWKAVEAAVVAQIERADRARLEGLAAAQG
;
A
#
# COMPACT_ATOMS: atom_id res chain seq x y z
N MET A 1 -18.91 -4.66 -1.77
CA MET A 1 -17.68 -3.86 -1.95
C MET A 1 -17.43 -3.11 -0.64
N ALA A 2 -16.29 -3.33 0.01
CA ALA A 2 -15.97 -2.70 1.29
C ALA A 2 -15.24 -1.38 1.03
N PHE A 3 -15.80 -0.26 1.49
CA PHE A 3 -15.16 1.06 1.46
C PHE A 3 -14.47 1.29 2.80
N VAL A 4 -13.17 1.56 2.79
CA VAL A 4 -12.41 1.88 4.00
C VAL A 4 -12.04 3.36 3.93
N SER A 5 -12.58 4.17 4.84
CA SER A 5 -12.18 5.57 4.93
C SER A 5 -10.88 5.71 5.71
N PHE A 6 -9.86 6.27 5.05
CA PHE A 6 -8.54 6.47 5.66
C PHE A 6 -8.30 7.89 6.19
N GLY A 7 -9.27 8.80 6.04
CA GLY A 7 -9.13 10.21 6.40
C GLY A 7 -8.03 10.91 5.58
N GLU A 8 -7.28 11.82 6.23
CA GLU A 8 -6.12 12.47 5.59
C GLU A 8 -4.93 11.50 5.55
N VAL A 9 -4.62 10.99 4.36
CA VAL A 9 -3.52 10.05 4.10
C VAL A 9 -2.27 10.82 3.64
N LYS A 10 -1.14 10.61 4.33
CA LYS A 10 0.16 11.18 3.91
C LYS A 10 0.71 10.45 2.68
N PRO A 11 1.62 11.07 1.89
CA PRO A 11 2.14 10.45 0.67
C PRO A 11 2.67 9.02 0.87
N LEU A 12 3.54 8.79 1.86
CA LEU A 12 4.05 7.44 2.15
C LEU A 12 2.95 6.44 2.56
N GLN A 13 1.94 6.90 3.31
CA GLN A 13 0.80 6.06 3.69
C GLN A 13 -0.03 5.67 2.45
N GLY A 14 -0.25 6.61 1.52
CA GLY A 14 -1.00 6.37 0.30
C GLY A 14 -0.29 5.42 -0.65
N VAL A 15 1.03 5.58 -0.82
CA VAL A 15 1.83 4.63 -1.60
C VAL A 15 1.82 3.24 -0.95
N MET A 16 1.87 3.17 0.38
CA MET A 16 1.81 1.90 1.10
C MET A 16 0.45 1.20 0.94
N LEU A 17 -0.65 1.95 1.01
CA LEU A 17 -1.98 1.40 0.70
C LEU A 17 -2.04 0.90 -0.75
N ARG A 18 -1.39 1.59 -1.68
CA ARG A 18 -1.29 1.13 -3.06
C ARG A 18 -0.51 -0.17 -3.19
N LEU A 19 0.60 -0.32 -2.47
CA LEU A 19 1.33 -1.58 -2.37
C LEU A 19 0.50 -2.71 -1.71
N ALA A 20 -0.42 -2.35 -0.81
CA ALA A 20 -1.38 -3.29 -0.23
C ALA A 20 -2.52 -3.68 -1.19
N GLY A 21 -2.53 -3.15 -2.41
CA GLY A 21 -3.52 -3.46 -3.45
C GLY A 21 -4.69 -2.48 -3.54
N TYR A 22 -4.67 -1.38 -2.79
CA TYR A 22 -5.70 -0.34 -2.87
C TYR A 22 -5.44 0.58 -4.07
N GLY A 23 -6.46 0.78 -4.90
CA GLY A 23 -6.42 1.68 -6.05
C GLY A 23 -7.31 2.90 -5.83
N PRO A 24 -7.03 4.03 -6.50
CA PRO A 24 -7.96 5.15 -6.52
C PRO A 24 -9.23 4.75 -7.28
N VAL A 25 -10.38 5.10 -6.73
CA VAL A 25 -11.67 5.03 -7.42
C VAL A 25 -12.25 6.43 -7.46
N GLU A 26 -12.72 6.85 -8.64
CA GLU A 26 -13.56 8.05 -8.75
C GLU A 26 -14.94 7.73 -8.19
N VAL A 27 -15.31 8.45 -7.14
CA VAL A 27 -16.67 8.47 -6.59
C VAL A 27 -17.14 9.92 -6.70
N ASP A 28 -18.42 10.14 -7.02
CA ASP A 28 -19.08 11.39 -7.48
C ASP A 28 -18.65 12.74 -6.86
N ALA A 29 -17.90 12.77 -5.74
CA ALA A 29 -17.37 13.99 -5.11
C ALA A 29 -15.93 13.87 -4.53
N GLY A 30 -15.13 12.84 -4.87
CA GLY A 30 -13.78 12.68 -4.32
C GLY A 30 -12.97 11.51 -4.86
N ARG A 31 -11.68 11.45 -4.47
CA ARG A 31 -10.81 10.27 -4.67
C ARG A 31 -10.85 9.43 -3.39
N ASP A 32 -11.38 8.22 -3.49
CA ASP A 32 -11.31 7.24 -2.41
C ASP A 32 -10.37 6.09 -2.80
N LEU A 33 -9.96 5.29 -1.83
CA LEU A 33 -9.10 4.12 -2.03
C LEU A 33 -9.88 2.84 -1.79
N VAL A 34 -9.96 1.98 -2.80
CA VAL A 34 -10.68 0.71 -2.70
C VAL A 34 -9.73 -0.44 -3.01
N LEU A 35 -9.87 -1.53 -2.27
CA LEU A 35 -9.15 -2.77 -2.54
C LEU A 35 -9.58 -3.33 -3.90
N ALA A 36 -8.61 -3.53 -4.80
CA ALA A 36 -8.85 -4.15 -6.10
C ALA A 36 -9.54 -5.52 -5.93
N GLN A 37 -10.56 -5.76 -6.76
CA GLN A 37 -11.39 -6.97 -6.69
C GLN A 37 -10.85 -8.10 -7.58
N ASP A 38 -10.19 -7.76 -8.69
CA ASP A 38 -9.50 -8.71 -9.54
C ASP A 38 -7.98 -8.68 -9.30
N ASP A 39 -7.35 -9.81 -9.62
CA ASP A 39 -5.92 -10.02 -9.42
C ASP A 39 -5.06 -9.11 -10.31
N GLY A 40 -5.57 -8.69 -11.48
CA GLY A 40 -4.83 -7.86 -12.43
C GLY A 40 -4.66 -6.43 -11.91
N ASP A 41 -5.75 -5.82 -11.48
CA ASP A 41 -5.75 -4.50 -10.84
C ASP A 41 -4.97 -4.53 -9.52
N TYR A 42 -5.11 -5.60 -8.74
CA TYR A 42 -4.34 -5.78 -7.51
C TYR A 42 -2.84 -5.78 -7.81
N ALA A 43 -2.41 -6.63 -8.74
CA ALA A 43 -1.01 -6.74 -9.12
C ALA A 43 -0.46 -5.43 -9.71
N THR A 44 -1.26 -4.72 -10.50
CA THR A 44 -0.92 -3.38 -11.02
C THR A 44 -0.71 -2.37 -9.88
N ASN A 45 -1.60 -2.37 -8.88
CA ASN A 45 -1.48 -1.50 -7.72
C ASN A 45 -0.24 -1.84 -6.89
N VAL A 46 0.01 -3.12 -6.62
CA VAL A 46 1.21 -3.59 -5.91
C VAL A 46 2.49 -3.14 -6.63
N ALA A 47 2.61 -3.41 -7.94
CA ALA A 47 3.78 -3.04 -8.73
C ALA A 47 3.99 -1.51 -8.75
N THR A 48 2.91 -0.74 -8.92
CA THR A 48 2.96 0.72 -8.91
C THR A 48 3.40 1.26 -7.54
N GLY A 49 2.83 0.73 -6.45
CA GLY A 49 3.18 1.11 -5.08
C GLY A 49 4.66 0.83 -4.79
N ALA A 50 5.15 -0.36 -5.17
CA ALA A 50 6.56 -0.73 -5.02
C ALA A 50 7.48 0.25 -5.78
N ALA A 51 7.20 0.53 -7.06
CA ALA A 51 7.98 1.46 -7.86
C ALA A 51 8.01 2.89 -7.27
N GLN A 52 6.89 3.35 -6.73
CA GLN A 52 6.80 4.64 -6.06
C GLN A 52 7.58 4.68 -4.75
N LEU A 53 7.52 3.63 -3.92
CA LEU A 53 8.32 3.54 -2.70
C LEU A 53 9.81 3.54 -3.00
N ARG A 54 10.27 2.82 -4.03
CA ARG A 54 11.67 2.87 -4.49
C ARG A 54 12.10 4.28 -4.87
N LYS A 55 11.25 5.00 -5.60
CA LYS A 55 11.54 6.38 -6.00
C LYS A 55 11.63 7.33 -4.81
N LEU A 56 10.76 7.18 -3.83
CA LEU A 56 10.68 8.05 -2.65
C LEU A 56 11.78 7.78 -1.63
N THR A 57 12.11 6.51 -1.42
CA THR A 57 12.99 6.08 -0.32
C THR A 57 14.39 5.68 -0.77
N ARG A 58 14.59 5.43 -2.07
CA ARG A 58 15.80 4.81 -2.65
C ARG A 58 16.11 3.41 -2.10
N LEU A 59 15.18 2.79 -1.37
CA LEU A 59 15.26 1.40 -0.95
C LEU A 59 14.64 0.49 -2.02
N ASP A 60 14.97 -0.80 -2.00
CA ASP A 60 14.31 -1.80 -2.83
C ASP A 60 14.01 -3.06 -2.02
N HIS A 61 12.73 -3.28 -1.77
CA HIS A 61 12.21 -4.48 -1.10
C HIS A 61 11.33 -5.31 -2.05
N GLY A 62 11.51 -5.16 -3.37
CA GLY A 62 10.65 -5.82 -4.32
C GLY A 62 9.21 -5.32 -4.20
N VAL A 63 8.28 -6.27 -4.25
CA VAL A 63 6.84 -6.09 -4.06
C VAL A 63 6.35 -6.57 -2.67
N SER A 64 7.29 -6.92 -1.78
CA SER A 64 6.99 -7.45 -0.44
C SER A 64 6.37 -6.37 0.44
N LEU A 65 5.08 -6.50 0.75
CA LEU A 65 4.39 -5.55 1.63
C LEU A 65 4.96 -5.58 3.05
N ALA A 66 5.29 -6.76 3.55
CA ALA A 66 5.83 -6.92 4.90
C ALA A 66 7.18 -6.20 5.05
N ASP A 67 8.08 -6.37 4.08
CA ASP A 67 9.41 -5.76 4.13
C ASP A 67 9.33 -4.23 3.99
N TRP A 68 8.50 -3.73 3.07
CA TRP A 68 8.25 -2.30 2.95
C TRP A 68 7.65 -1.70 4.23
N HIS A 69 6.69 -2.39 4.86
CA HIS A 69 6.08 -1.96 6.12
C HIS A 69 7.12 -1.85 7.23
N ALA A 70 7.93 -2.91 7.40
CA ALA A 70 8.97 -2.96 8.41
C ALA A 70 10.05 -1.88 8.17
N ALA A 71 10.50 -1.70 6.92
CA ALA A 71 11.51 -0.71 6.56
C ALA A 71 11.04 0.73 6.86
N LEU A 72 9.80 1.08 6.50
CA LEU A 72 9.24 2.41 6.77
C LEU A 72 9.03 2.67 8.26
N LEU A 73 8.76 1.64 9.06
CA LEU A 73 8.61 1.79 10.52
C LEU A 73 9.95 1.94 11.25
N THR A 74 11.00 1.30 10.75
CA THR A 74 12.30 1.22 11.43
C THR A 74 13.29 2.27 10.96
N THR A 75 13.15 2.77 9.72
CA THR A 75 14.02 3.81 9.19
C THR A 75 13.63 5.18 9.75
N PRO A 76 14.48 5.85 10.56
CA PRO A 76 14.09 7.08 11.27
C PRO A 76 13.60 8.20 10.34
N GLU A 77 14.19 8.31 9.13
CA GLU A 77 13.82 9.28 8.11
C GLU A 77 12.36 9.14 7.66
N PHE A 78 11.86 7.92 7.54
CA PHE A 78 10.51 7.64 7.03
C PHE A 78 9.49 7.42 8.14
N ALA A 79 9.92 6.91 9.29
CA ALA A 79 9.04 6.47 10.37
C ALA A 79 8.15 7.58 10.92
N TRP A 80 8.60 8.83 10.92
CA TRP A 80 7.78 9.96 11.38
C TRP A 80 6.67 10.30 10.39
N GLY A 81 7.00 10.40 9.09
CA GLY A 81 6.02 10.68 8.04
C GLY A 81 5.03 9.53 7.83
N TYR A 82 5.52 8.29 7.93
CA TYR A 82 4.69 7.10 7.79
C TYR A 82 3.72 6.92 8.96
N ARG A 83 4.12 7.19 10.20
CA ARG A 83 3.27 7.08 11.41
C ARG A 83 2.46 8.33 11.74
N SER A 84 2.30 9.25 10.79
CA SER A 84 1.57 10.52 11.01
C SER A 84 0.08 10.28 11.36
N ARG A 85 -0.39 10.94 12.41
CA ARG A 85 -1.61 10.61 13.17
C ARG A 85 -3.00 10.80 12.53
N PRO A 86 -3.26 11.55 11.44
CA PRO A 86 -4.64 11.71 10.97
C PRO A 86 -5.28 10.41 10.46
N GLY A 87 -4.48 9.47 9.91
CA GLY A 87 -4.97 8.23 9.30
C GLY A 87 -4.16 6.97 9.67
N TRP A 88 -3.12 7.10 10.50
CA TRP A 88 -2.16 6.01 10.74
C TRP A 88 -2.81 4.69 11.16
N LYS A 89 -3.72 4.70 12.14
CA LYS A 89 -4.33 3.46 12.65
C LYS A 89 -5.12 2.71 11.57
N ALA A 90 -5.83 3.43 10.69
CA ALA A 90 -6.59 2.83 9.61
C ALA A 90 -5.65 2.26 8.53
N VAL A 91 -4.59 3.00 8.20
CA VAL A 91 -3.54 2.56 7.27
C VAL A 91 -2.84 1.32 7.79
N GLU A 92 -2.40 1.33 9.05
CA GLU A 92 -1.72 0.22 9.71
C GLU A 92 -2.60 -1.03 9.73
N ALA A 93 -3.86 -0.91 10.15
CA ALA A 93 -4.79 -2.02 10.17
C ALA A 93 -5.01 -2.62 8.76
N ALA A 94 -5.17 -1.77 7.73
CA ALA A 94 -5.36 -2.24 6.36
C ALA A 94 -4.11 -2.92 5.79
N VAL A 95 -2.92 -2.40 6.08
CA VAL A 95 -1.65 -3.00 5.66
C VAL A 95 -1.43 -4.34 6.35
N VAL A 96 -1.59 -4.41 7.67
CA VAL A 96 -1.44 -5.65 8.44
C VAL A 96 -2.42 -6.72 7.96
N ALA A 97 -3.70 -6.36 7.74
CA ALA A 97 -4.68 -7.29 7.21
C ALA A 97 -4.30 -7.86 5.83
N GLN A 98 -3.61 -7.08 4.99
CA GLN A 98 -3.12 -7.57 3.69
C GLN A 98 -1.82 -8.38 3.81
N ILE A 99 -0.96 -8.10 4.80
CA ILE A 99 0.21 -8.94 5.11
C ILE A 99 -0.25 -10.34 5.54
N GLU A 100 -1.30 -10.42 6.37
CA GLU A 100 -1.84 -11.68 6.90
C GLU A 100 -2.74 -12.43 5.91
N ARG A 101 -3.00 -11.84 4.73
CA ARG A 101 -3.89 -12.42 3.73
C ARG A 101 -3.28 -13.71 3.16
N ALA A 102 -4.04 -14.81 3.18
CA ALA A 102 -3.55 -16.15 2.83
C ALA A 102 -2.97 -16.27 1.40
N ASP A 103 -3.52 -15.53 0.43
CA ASP A 103 -3.07 -15.50 -0.96
C ASP A 103 -2.09 -14.35 -1.25
N ARG A 104 -1.58 -13.63 -0.24
CA ARG A 104 -0.68 -12.48 -0.43
C ARG A 104 0.56 -12.83 -1.27
N ALA A 105 1.23 -13.93 -0.94
CA ALA A 105 2.43 -14.36 -1.67
C ALA A 105 2.17 -14.64 -3.16
N ARG A 106 1.00 -15.20 -3.49
CA ARG A 106 0.57 -15.43 -4.87
C ARG A 106 0.38 -14.10 -5.61
N LEU A 107 -0.30 -13.15 -4.97
CA LEU A 107 -0.57 -11.83 -5.55
C LEU A 107 0.70 -11.01 -5.74
N GLU A 108 1.65 -11.09 -4.81
CA GLU A 108 2.98 -10.51 -4.97
C GLU A 108 3.75 -11.14 -6.13
N GLY A 109 3.67 -12.46 -6.29
CA GLY A 109 4.25 -13.14 -7.46
C GLY A 109 3.69 -12.63 -8.79
N LEU A 110 2.38 -12.39 -8.86
CA LEU A 110 1.74 -11.79 -10.04
C LEU A 110 2.24 -10.36 -10.29
N ALA A 111 2.37 -9.55 -9.24
CA ALA A 111 2.88 -8.19 -9.36
C ALA A 111 4.36 -8.14 -9.79
N ALA A 112 5.18 -9.06 -9.27
CA ALA A 112 6.58 -9.16 -9.63
C ALA A 112 6.80 -9.53 -11.10
N ALA A 113 5.84 -10.23 -11.72
CA ALA A 113 5.89 -10.56 -13.14
C ALA A 113 5.54 -9.37 -14.07
N GLN A 114 5.04 -8.25 -13.52
CA GLN A 114 4.65 -7.07 -14.30
C GLN A 114 5.73 -5.97 -14.36
N GLY A 115 6.80 -6.07 -13.57
CA GLY A 115 7.87 -5.06 -13.46
C GLY A 115 9.24 -5.63 -13.81
#